data_AF-A0A7X2V976-F1
#
_entry.id   AF-A0A7X2V976-F1
#
_cell.length_a   1.000
_cell.length_b   1.000
_cell.length_c   1.000
_cell.angle_alpha   90.00
_cell.angle_beta   90.00
_cell.angle_gamma   90.00
#
_symmetry.space_group_name_H-M   'P 1'
#
loop_
_entity.id
_entity.type
_entity.pdbx_description
1 polymer ?
#
loop_
_entity_poly.entity_id
_entity_poly.type
_entity_poly.pdbx_seq_one_letter_code
_entity_poly.pdbx_strand_id
1 'polypeptide(L)'
;ATPLMYNALASGEMLPKVELKWYRTSVEGKQEHFFSTILEDATIIDINCNMPHCQDAGNADFTQLVTVSLSYRKVTWEHAVAGTSGADDWRSPIEA
;
A
#
# COMPACT_ATOMS: atom_id res chain seq x y z
N ALA A 1 3.67 5.92 -13.10
CA ALA A 1 3.55 6.33 -11.68
C ALA A 1 4.92 6.47 -11.02
N THR A 2 5.85 5.54 -11.22
CA THR A 2 7.16 5.51 -10.53
C THR A 2 7.95 6.82 -10.55
N PRO A 3 8.12 7.55 -11.68
CA PRO A 3 8.82 8.84 -11.66
C PRO A 3 8.13 9.90 -10.78
N LEU A 4 6.80 9.90 -10.73
CA LEU A 4 6.04 10.81 -9.86
C LEU A 4 6.17 10.43 -8.38
N MET A 5 6.26 9.14 -8.07
CA MET A 5 6.55 8.67 -6.72
C MET A 5 7.94 9.11 -6.26
N TYR A 6 8.95 9.11 -7.14
CA TYR A 6 10.26 9.68 -6.83
C TYR A 6 10.23 11.19 -6.61
N ASN A 7 9.41 11.92 -7.38
CA ASN A 7 9.20 13.36 -7.12
C ASN A 7 8.58 13.58 -5.73
N ALA A 8 7.57 12.79 -5.37
CA ALA A 8 6.92 12.89 -4.06
C ALA A 8 7.90 12.54 -2.93
N LEU A 9 8.71 11.49 -3.07
CA LEU A 9 9.79 11.13 -2.14
C LEU A 9 10.80 12.27 -1.99
N ALA A 10 11.33 12.81 -3.10
CA ALA A 10 12.39 13.80 -3.09
C ALA A 10 11.94 15.17 -2.55
N SER A 11 10.66 15.51 -2.73
CA SER A 11 10.07 16.78 -2.26
C SER A 11 9.40 16.68 -0.89
N GLY A 12 9.20 15.48 -0.36
CA GLY A 12 8.40 15.26 0.84
C GLY A 12 6.91 15.54 0.62
N GLU A 13 6.42 15.37 -0.61
CA GLU A 13 5.01 15.58 -0.95
C GLU A 13 4.11 14.65 -0.12
N MET A 14 3.08 15.25 0.48
CA MET A 14 2.06 14.53 1.21
C MET A 14 0.98 14.04 0.25
N LEU A 15 0.76 12.73 0.24
CA LEU A 15 -0.31 12.03 -0.46
C LEU A 15 -1.57 12.06 0.42
N PRO A 16 -2.64 12.81 0.04
CA PRO A 16 -3.80 12.97 0.91
C PRO A 16 -4.51 11.65 1.21
N LYS A 17 -4.48 10.72 0.25
CA LYS A 17 -5.10 9.40 0.38
C LYS A 17 -4.32 8.34 -0.39
N VAL A 18 -3.99 7.24 0.29
CA VAL A 18 -3.52 6.00 -0.34
C VAL A 18 -4.49 4.90 0.04
N GLU A 19 -5.02 4.17 -0.94
CA GLU A 19 -6.00 3.11 -0.73
C GLU A 19 -5.51 1.80 -1.34
N LEU A 20 -5.21 0.84 -0.47
CA LEU A 20 -4.87 -0.53 -0.85
C LEU A 20 -6.10 -1.40 -0.74
N LYS A 21 -6.52 -1.98 -1.87
CA LYS A 21 -7.64 -2.92 -1.96
C LYS A 21 -7.12 -4.34 -2.06
N TRP A 22 -7.56 -5.18 -1.14
CA TRP A 22 -7.24 -6.59 -1.09
C TRP A 22 -8.33 -7.39 -1.80
N TYR A 23 -7.91 -8.24 -2.73
CA TYR A 23 -8.79 -9.08 -3.53
C TYR A 23 -8.59 -10.55 -3.18
N ARG A 24 -9.69 -11.32 -3.25
CA ARG A 24 -9.67 -12.78 -3.18
C ARG A 24 -10.66 -13.36 -4.19
N THR A 25 -10.54 -14.65 -4.46
CA THR A 25 -11.52 -15.36 -5.28
C THR A 25 -12.76 -15.69 -4.44
N SER A 26 -13.93 -15.22 -4.89
CA SER A 26 -15.23 -15.49 -4.28
C SER A 26 -15.71 -16.92 -4.56
N VAL A 27 -16.80 -17.33 -3.91
CA VAL A 27 -17.42 -18.64 -4.15
C VAL A 27 -17.95 -18.81 -5.58
N GLU A 28 -18.29 -17.70 -6.25
CA GLU A 28 -18.67 -17.67 -7.66
C GLU A 28 -17.48 -17.67 -8.62
N GLY A 29 -16.25 -17.78 -8.11
CA GLY A 29 -15.02 -17.79 -8.91
C GLY A 29 -14.61 -16.41 -9.45
N LYS A 30 -15.15 -15.32 -8.91
CA LYS A 30 -14.82 -13.95 -9.32
C LYS A 30 -13.86 -13.28 -8.34
N GLN A 31 -13.09 -12.31 -8.80
CA GLN A 31 -12.29 -11.49 -7.88
C GLN A 31 -13.22 -10.54 -7.11
N GLU A 32 -13.25 -10.67 -5.79
CA GLU A 32 -13.99 -9.79 -4.89
C GLU A 32 -13.03 -8.97 -4.02
N HIS A 33 -13.34 -7.69 -3.86
CA HIS A 33 -12.69 -6.82 -2.90
C HIS A 33 -13.28 -7.12 -1.52
N PHE A 34 -12.45 -7.59 -0.58
CA PHE A 34 -12.92 -8.01 0.74
C PHE A 34 -12.36 -7.15 1.89
N PHE A 35 -11.26 -6.45 1.65
CA PHE A 35 -10.58 -5.67 2.68
C PHE A 35 -9.88 -4.43 2.08
N SER A 36 -9.85 -3.34 2.83
CA SER A 36 -9.17 -2.09 2.47
C SER A 36 -8.21 -1.66 3.57
N THR A 37 -7.05 -1.16 3.16
CA THR A 37 -6.15 -0.38 4.02
C THR A 37 -6.05 1.02 3.44
N ILE A 38 -6.54 2.01 4.18
CA ILE A 38 -6.63 3.40 3.75
C ILE A 38 -5.68 4.21 4.63
N LEU A 39 -4.74 4.91 4.01
CA LEU A 39 -3.82 5.83 4.67
C LEU A 39 -4.21 7.26 4.32
N GLU A 40 -4.26 8.13 5.32
CA GLU A 40 -4.47 9.57 5.15
C GLU A 40 -3.18 10.34 5.45
N ASP A 41 -2.94 11.39 4.67
CA ASP A 41 -1.77 12.27 4.80
C ASP A 41 -0.46 11.45 4.85
N ALA A 42 -0.30 10.56 3.87
CA ALA A 42 0.86 9.67 3.76
C ALA A 42 2.04 10.37 3.08
N THR A 43 3.26 10.00 3.43
CA THR A 43 4.49 10.46 2.77
C THR A 43 5.35 9.26 2.41
N ILE A 44 6.01 9.34 1.26
CA ILE A 44 6.94 8.29 0.84
C ILE A 44 8.26 8.50 1.59
N ILE A 45 8.72 7.46 2.29
CA ILE A 45 9.96 7.51 3.09
C ILE A 45 11.14 6.80 2.42
N ASP A 46 10.85 5.82 1.56
CA ASP A 46 11.86 5.07 0.80
C ASP A 46 11.25 4.49 -0.48
N ILE A 47 12.08 4.36 -1.52
CA ILE A 47 11.75 3.60 -2.72
C ILE A 47 12.94 2.71 -3.08
N ASN A 48 12.76 1.41 -2.92
CA ASN A 48 13.72 0.39 -3.29
C ASN A 48 13.34 -0.24 -4.64
N CYS A 49 14.11 0.09 -5.69
CA CYS A 49 13.90 -0.39 -7.05
C CYS A 49 14.97 -1.42 -7.42
N ASN A 50 14.55 -2.68 -7.52
CA ASN A 50 15.44 -3.82 -7.80
C ASN A 50 15.03 -4.55 -9.07
N MET A 51 16.03 -5.07 -9.77
CA MET A 51 15.86 -5.98 -10.89
C MET A 51 16.62 -7.28 -10.58
N PRO A 52 15.94 -8.44 -10.59
CA PRO A 52 16.58 -9.73 -10.40
C PRO A 52 17.63 -10.03 -11.47
N HIS A 53 18.53 -10.97 -11.16
CA HIS A 53 19.61 -11.35 -12.05
C HIS A 53 19.10 -12.10 -13.29
N CYS A 54 19.34 -11.58 -14.50
CA CYS A 54 18.76 -12.12 -15.73
C CYS A 54 19.18 -13.55 -16.10
N GLN A 55 20.28 -14.06 -15.55
CA GLN A 55 20.73 -15.44 -15.80
C GLN A 55 20.20 -16.45 -14.78
N ASP A 56 19.57 -15.99 -13.70
CA ASP A 56 18.99 -16.87 -12.71
C ASP A 56 17.60 -17.33 -13.17
N ALA A 57 17.51 -18.58 -13.62
CA ALA A 57 16.27 -19.17 -14.10
C ALA A 57 15.16 -19.21 -13.03
N GLY A 58 15.53 -19.21 -11.74
CA GLY A 58 14.56 -19.17 -10.64
C GLY A 58 13.80 -17.84 -10.54
N ASN A 59 14.33 -16.79 -11.18
CA ASN A 59 13.76 -15.45 -11.18
C ASN A 59 13.16 -15.04 -12.54
N ALA A 60 13.02 -15.98 -13.48
CA ALA A 60 12.61 -15.69 -14.86
C ALA A 60 11.21 -15.07 -14.99
N ASP A 61 10.32 -15.36 -14.03
CA ASP A 61 8.95 -14.82 -14.03
C ASP A 61 8.86 -13.39 -13.46
N PHE A 62 9.92 -12.91 -12.81
CA PHE A 62 9.96 -11.56 -12.25
C PHE A 62 10.44 -10.53 -13.27
N THR A 63 9.91 -9.32 -13.14
CA THR A 63 10.37 -8.14 -13.90
C THR A 63 11.12 -7.19 -12.96
N GLN A 64 10.72 -5.92 -12.87
CA GLN A 64 11.24 -4.99 -11.88
C GLN A 64 10.36 -4.99 -10.63
N LEU A 65 10.99 -4.95 -9.47
CA LEU A 65 10.34 -4.87 -8.18
C LEU A 65 10.60 -3.49 -7.60
N VAL A 66 9.53 -2.71 -7.44
CA VAL A 66 9.57 -1.37 -6.83
C VAL A 66 8.84 -1.42 -5.51
N THR A 67 9.59 -1.48 -4.41
CA THR A 67 9.04 -1.42 -3.05
C THR A 67 8.98 0.03 -2.61
N VAL A 68 7.78 0.53 -2.33
CA VAL A 68 7.52 1.90 -1.88
C VAL A 68 7.09 1.87 -0.42
N SER A 69 7.84 2.54 0.43
CA SER A 69 7.54 2.62 1.87
C SER A 69 6.82 3.93 2.19
N LEU A 70 5.77 3.84 3.00
CA LEU A 70 4.91 4.96 3.38
C LEU A 70 4.91 5.14 4.89
N SER A 71 5.19 6.37 5.35
CA SER A 71 4.68 6.82 6.65
C SER A 71 3.32 7.49 6.45
N TYR A 72 2.51 7.53 7.50
CA TYR A 72 1.15 8.05 7.44
C TYR A 72 0.78 8.69 8.77
N ARG A 73 -0.22 9.58 8.72
CA ARG A 73 -0.79 10.18 9.93
C ARG A 73 -1.90 9.32 10.53
N LYS A 74 -2.78 8.81 9.67
CA LYS A 74 -3.92 7.98 10.05
C LYS A 74 -4.02 6.79 9.12
N VAL A 75 -4.37 5.65 9.69
CA VAL A 75 -4.69 4.43 8.97
C VAL A 75 -6.11 3.99 9.33
N THR A 76 -6.81 3.44 8.36
CA THR A 76 -8.11 2.79 8.54
C THR A 76 -8.09 1.45 7.85
N TRP A 77 -8.48 0.42 8.58
CA TRP A 77 -8.67 -0.93 8.10
C TRP A 77 -10.15 -1.23 8.04
N GLU A 78 -10.63 -1.72 6.90
CA GLU A 78 -12.03 -2.02 6.69
C GLU A 78 -12.17 -3.41 6.05
N HIS A 79 -12.87 -4.31 6.73
CA HIS A 79 -13.25 -5.59 6.14
C HIS A 79 -14.65 -5.49 5.53
N ALA A 80 -14.72 -5.13 4.25
CA ALA A 80 -15.97 -4.87 3.53
C ALA A 80 -17.00 -6.01 3.64
N VAL A 81 -16.56 -7.28 3.61
CA VAL A 81 -17.47 -8.43 3.69
C VAL A 81 -17.96 -8.74 5.11
N ALA A 82 -17.14 -8.49 6.14
CA ALA A 82 -17.48 -8.81 7.53
C ALA A 82 -18.08 -7.61 8.29
N GLY A 83 -17.98 -6.40 7.72
CA GLY A 83 -18.50 -5.16 8.30
C GLY A 83 -17.67 -4.60 9.46
N THR A 84 -16.55 -5.23 9.81
CA THR A 84 -15.66 -4.78 10.88
C THR A 84 -14.66 -3.74 10.38
N SER A 85 -14.38 -2.73 11.19
CA SER A 85 -13.36 -1.73 10.91
C SER A 85 -12.52 -1.40 12.14
N GLY A 86 -11.33 -0.87 11.89
CA GLY A 86 -10.45 -0.30 12.90
C GLY A 86 -9.72 0.90 12.33
N ALA A 87 -9.30 1.82 13.18
CA ALA A 87 -8.53 2.98 12.75
C ALA A 87 -7.54 3.37 13.85
N ASP A 88 -6.45 3.99 13.43
CA ASP A 88 -5.46 4.62 14.30
C ASP A 88 -5.09 5.99 13.70
N ASP A 89 -5.02 7.03 14.53
CA ASP A 89 -4.71 8.40 14.11
C ASP A 89 -3.80 9.06 15.14
N TRP A 90 -2.61 9.48 14.68
CA TRP A 90 -1.66 10.20 15.50
C TRP A 90 -2.22 11.50 16.10
N ARG A 91 -3.22 12.13 15.44
CA ARG A 91 -3.87 13.34 15.96
C ARG A 91 -4.89 13.08 17.06
N SER A 92 -5.36 11.85 17.20
CA SER A 92 -6.42 11.47 18.15
C SER A 92 -6.09 10.14 18.81
N PRO A 93 -4.99 10.06 19.60
CA PRO A 93 -4.63 8.84 20.30
C PRO A 93 -5.74 8.45 21.28
N ILE A 94 -6.06 7.16 21.34
CA ILE A 94 -7.00 6.64 22.33
C ILE A 94 -6.25 6.57 23.67
N GLU A 95 -6.70 7.31 24.68
CA GLU A 95 -6.16 7.20 26.04
C GLU A 95 -6.36 5.77 26.58
N ALA A 96 -5.30 5.23 27.18
CA ALA A 96 -5.24 3.86 27.71
C ALA A 96 -5.95 3.71 29.06
#